data_AF-A0A2S1M0H5-F1
#
_entry.id   AF-A0A2S1M0H5-F1
#
_cell.length_a   1.000
_cell.length_b   1.000
_cell.length_c   1.000
_cell.angle_alpha   90.00
_cell.angle_beta   90.00
_cell.angle_gamma   90.00
#
_symmetry.space_group_name_H-M   'P 1'
#
loop_
_entity.id
_entity.type
_entity.pdbx_description
1 polymer ?
#
loop_
_entity_poly.entity_id
_entity_poly.type
_entity_poly.pdbx_seq_one_letter_code
_entity_poly.pdbx_strand_id
1 'polypeptide(L)'
;MARQNSIPSIRLDDLEENKLMQLMEQYNMKKTELVRSLIMNAKLKPPLIDKTVGMQMLEDIRKVGTEVNRMGVNINQIAKHLNQQGLKDEHAERLNNTLFQMVKEQQDLKEEVNKVWQQLSTLLAKK
;
A
#
# COMPACT_ATOMS: atom_id res chain seq x y z
N MET A 1 -7.59 35.37 -0.90
CA MET A 1 -8.62 35.04 0.12
C MET A 1 -7.91 34.41 1.32
N ALA A 2 -8.00 35.05 2.48
CA ALA A 2 -7.26 34.63 3.68
C ALA A 2 -7.89 33.36 4.28
N ARG A 3 -7.08 32.31 4.46
CA ARG A 3 -7.47 31.13 5.26
C ARG A 3 -7.46 31.54 6.73
N GLN A 4 -8.61 31.93 7.26
CA GLN A 4 -8.76 32.14 8.70
C GLN A 4 -8.67 30.77 9.38
N ASN A 5 -7.55 30.47 10.02
CA ASN A 5 -7.36 29.31 10.89
C ASN A 5 -8.14 29.51 12.21
N SER A 6 -9.45 29.78 12.13
CA SER A 6 -10.28 29.90 13.32
C SER A 6 -10.46 28.50 13.91
N ILE A 7 -10.01 28.33 15.15
CA ILE A 7 -10.25 27.12 15.93
C ILE A 7 -11.62 27.31 16.60
N PRO A 8 -12.65 26.53 16.22
CA PRO A 8 -13.96 26.66 16.86
C PRO A 8 -13.83 26.31 18.35
N SER A 9 -14.11 27.27 19.22
CA SER A 9 -14.21 27.03 20.65
C SER A 9 -15.57 26.41 20.94
N ILE A 10 -15.57 25.14 21.35
CA ILE A 10 -16.77 24.43 21.81
C ILE A 10 -16.61 24.09 23.29
N ARG A 11 -17.71 24.21 24.06
CA ARG A 11 -17.79 23.68 25.42
C ARG A 11 -18.63 22.41 25.36
N LEU A 12 -18.13 21.34 25.93
CA LEU A 12 -18.75 20.03 25.94
C LEU A 12 -18.82 19.55 27.38
N ASP A 13 -19.90 18.84 27.71
CA ASP A 13 -19.97 18.04 28.93
C ASP A 13 -19.17 16.73 28.78
N ASP A 14 -18.84 16.06 29.88
CA ASP A 14 -17.98 14.86 29.88
C ASP A 14 -18.57 13.73 28.99
N LEU A 15 -19.90 13.62 28.95
CA LEU A 15 -20.62 12.69 28.08
C LEU A 15 -20.47 13.03 26.59
N GLU A 16 -20.44 14.32 26.26
CA GLU A 16 -20.34 14.80 24.89
C GLU A 16 -18.90 14.74 24.39
N GLU A 17 -17.92 14.99 25.27
CA GLU A 17 -16.51 14.80 24.97
C GLU A 17 -16.19 13.33 24.67
N ASN A 18 -16.76 12.38 25.43
CA ASN A 18 -16.61 10.96 25.14
C ASN A 18 -17.21 10.57 23.78
N LYS A 19 -18.41 11.08 23.43
CA LYS A 19 -18.99 10.86 22.10
C LYS A 19 -18.13 11.45 20.99
N LEU A 20 -17.53 12.63 21.24
CA LEU A 20 -16.62 13.24 20.27
C LEU A 20 -15.36 12.40 20.09
N MET A 21 -14.78 11.84 21.17
CA MET A 21 -13.64 10.92 21.06
C MET A 21 -13.99 9.67 20.25
N GLN A 22 -15.16 9.06 20.50
CA GLN A 22 -15.63 7.90 19.71
C GLN A 22 -15.77 8.24 18.23
N LEU A 23 -16.30 9.42 17.90
CA LEU A 23 -16.40 9.88 16.50
C LEU A 23 -15.02 10.19 15.90
N MET A 24 -14.09 10.73 16.70
CA MET A 24 -12.71 10.96 16.26
C MET A 24 -12.01 9.64 15.90
N GLU A 25 -12.22 8.59 16.70
CA GLU A 25 -11.70 7.25 16.43
C GLU A 25 -12.39 6.63 15.20
N GLN A 26 -13.73 6.68 15.14
CA GLN A 26 -14.51 6.10 14.05
C GLN A 26 -14.18 6.72 12.68
N TYR A 27 -13.95 8.03 12.63
CA TYR A 27 -13.66 8.76 11.40
C TYR A 27 -12.17 9.03 11.17
N ASN A 28 -11.31 8.69 12.14
CA ASN A 28 -9.87 8.98 12.16
C ASN A 28 -9.56 10.45 11.81
N MET A 29 -10.27 11.38 12.45
CA MET A 29 -10.16 12.84 12.22
C MET A 29 -9.67 13.56 13.47
N LYS A 30 -8.93 14.66 13.28
CA LYS A 30 -8.55 15.54 14.39
C LYS A 30 -9.79 16.26 14.94
N LYS A 31 -9.82 16.51 16.25
CA LYS A 31 -10.94 17.19 16.95
C LYS A 31 -11.43 18.44 16.21
N THR A 32 -10.51 19.31 15.80
CA THR A 32 -10.83 20.57 15.09
C THR A 32 -11.40 20.38 13.69
N GLU A 33 -10.97 19.35 12.98
CA GLU A 33 -11.46 19.01 11.64
C GLU A 33 -12.85 18.41 11.71
N LEU A 34 -13.05 17.44 12.61
CA LEU A 34 -14.34 16.82 12.88
C LEU A 34 -15.38 17.87 13.29
N VAL A 35 -15.03 18.76 14.23
CA VAL A 35 -15.92 19.83 14.69
C VAL A 35 -16.27 20.80 13.56
N ARG A 36 -15.31 21.17 12.70
CA ARG A 36 -15.62 21.99 11.52
C ARG A 36 -16.57 21.28 10.55
N SER A 37 -16.34 19.99 10.27
CA SER A 37 -17.19 19.22 9.38
C SER A 37 -18.61 19.05 9.92
N LEU A 38 -18.75 18.86 11.24
CA LEU A 38 -20.04 18.84 11.93
C LEU A 38 -20.76 20.18 11.84
N ILE A 39 -20.06 21.30 12.13
CA ILE A 39 -20.63 22.67 12.01
C ILE A 39 -21.05 22.97 10.57
N MET A 40 -20.28 22.51 9.58
CA MET A 40 -20.55 22.73 8.16
C MET A 40 -21.60 21.78 7.57
N ASN A 41 -22.23 20.91 8.39
CA ASN A 41 -23.16 19.86 7.93
C ASN A 41 -22.60 19.00 6.79
N ALA A 42 -21.28 18.82 6.74
CA ALA A 42 -20.63 18.02 5.72
C ALA A 42 -20.92 16.53 5.98
N LYS A 43 -21.26 15.76 4.94
CA LYS A 43 -21.41 14.29 5.05
C LYS A 43 -20.07 13.68 5.48
N LEU A 44 -19.98 13.26 6.75
CA LEU A 44 -18.81 12.54 7.27
C LEU A 44 -18.72 11.18 6.58
N LYS A 45 -17.67 10.98 5.78
CA LYS A 45 -17.38 9.68 5.15
C LYS A 45 -16.43 8.90 6.05
N PRO A 46 -16.76 7.65 6.44
CA PRO A 46 -15.84 6.84 7.21
C PRO A 46 -14.56 6.57 6.41
N PRO A 47 -13.42 6.38 7.09
CA PRO A 47 -12.17 6.02 6.43
C PRO A 47 -12.35 4.69 5.68
N LEU A 48 -12.02 4.66 4.39
CA LEU A 48 -12.11 3.46 3.55
C LEU A 48 -11.21 2.31 4.03
N ILE A 49 -10.09 2.63 4.68
CA ILE A 49 -9.12 1.69 5.26
C ILE A 49 -8.65 2.28 6.58
N ASP A 50 -8.74 1.49 7.66
CA ASP A 50 -8.18 1.85 8.95
C ASP A 50 -6.64 1.84 8.89
N LYS A 51 -5.99 2.73 9.63
CA LYS A 51 -4.52 2.90 9.59
C LYS A 51 -3.80 1.61 9.98
N THR A 52 -4.33 0.85 10.92
CA THR A 52 -3.75 -0.43 11.35
C THR A 52 -3.78 -1.47 10.21
N VAL A 53 -4.94 -1.61 9.56
CA VAL A 53 -5.15 -2.49 8.41
C VAL A 53 -4.28 -2.07 7.22
N GLY A 54 -4.17 -0.76 6.95
CA GLY A 54 -3.32 -0.26 5.88
C GLY A 54 -1.82 -0.52 6.12
N MET A 55 -1.35 -0.39 7.36
CA MET A 55 0.03 -0.73 7.72
C MET A 55 0.30 -2.23 7.59
N GLN A 56 -0.66 -3.09 7.98
CA GLN A 56 -0.56 -4.53 7.79
C GLN A 56 -0.49 -4.90 6.30
N MET A 57 -1.34 -4.28 5.48
CA MET A 57 -1.29 -4.45 4.02
C MET A 57 0.06 -4.03 3.42
N LEU A 58 0.66 -2.93 3.88
CA LEU A 58 2.00 -2.52 3.45
C LEU A 58 3.07 -3.58 3.79
N GLU A 59 3.00 -4.16 4.98
CA GLU A 59 3.94 -5.20 5.40
C GLU A 59 3.78 -6.47 4.58
N ASP A 60 2.54 -6.86 4.27
CA ASP A 60 2.29 -8.04 3.45
C ASP A 60 2.72 -7.83 1.99
N ILE A 61 2.53 -6.63 1.42
CA ILE A 61 3.08 -6.26 0.11
C ILE A 61 4.62 -6.34 0.12
N ARG A 62 5.27 -5.91 1.20
CA ARG A 62 6.74 -6.01 1.35
C ARG A 62 7.22 -7.46 1.36
N LYS A 63 6.49 -8.35 2.02
CA LYS A 63 6.78 -9.80 1.99
C LYS A 63 6.66 -10.36 0.57
N VAL A 64 5.58 -10.02 -0.15
CA VAL A 64 5.41 -10.43 -1.55
C VAL A 64 6.59 -9.95 -2.40
N GLY A 65 7.00 -8.68 -2.28
CA GLY A 65 8.17 -8.18 -3.01
C GLY A 65 9.48 -8.92 -2.68
N THR A 66 9.64 -9.39 -1.45
CA THR A 66 10.78 -10.20 -1.03
C THR A 66 10.79 -11.57 -1.72
N GLU A 67 9.63 -12.23 -1.79
CA GLU A 67 9.48 -13.51 -2.50
C GLU A 67 9.69 -13.36 -4.02
N VAL A 68 9.21 -12.27 -4.62
CA VAL A 68 9.45 -11.96 -6.04
C VAL A 68 10.95 -11.80 -6.32
N ASN A 69 11.70 -11.16 -5.42
CA ASN A 69 13.15 -11.07 -5.55
C ASN A 69 13.84 -12.44 -5.42
N ARG A 70 13.40 -13.29 -4.48
CA ARG A 70 13.92 -14.66 -4.32
C ARG A 70 13.69 -15.50 -5.58
N MET A 71 12.52 -15.41 -6.18
CA MET A 71 12.22 -16.08 -7.46
C MET A 71 13.20 -15.63 -8.56
N GLY A 72 13.47 -14.32 -8.67
CA GLY A 72 14.46 -13.80 -9.63
C GLY A 72 15.87 -14.35 -9.42
N VAL A 73 16.32 -14.48 -8.16
CA VAL A 73 17.61 -15.10 -7.83
C VAL A 73 17.65 -16.56 -8.28
N ASN A 74 16.60 -17.33 -8.03
CA ASN A 74 16.51 -18.73 -8.43
C ASN A 74 16.52 -18.88 -9.95
N ILE A 75 15.76 -18.07 -10.68
CA ILE A 75 15.74 -18.07 -12.15
C ILE A 75 17.16 -17.81 -12.69
N ASN A 76 17.88 -16.83 -12.11
CA ASN A 76 19.24 -16.52 -12.54
C ASN A 76 20.23 -17.68 -12.25
N GLN A 77 20.06 -18.39 -11.14
CA GLN A 77 20.87 -19.59 -10.85
C GLN A 77 20.60 -20.71 -11.84
N ILE A 78 19.33 -20.96 -12.17
CA ILE A 78 18.94 -21.95 -13.18
C ILE A 78 19.57 -21.59 -14.53
N ALA A 79 19.46 -20.33 -14.96
CA ALA A 79 20.06 -19.86 -16.20
C ALA A 79 21.59 -20.08 -16.24
N LYS A 80 22.30 -19.75 -15.16
CA LYS A 80 23.75 -19.99 -15.04
C LYS A 80 24.10 -21.47 -15.11
N HIS A 81 23.35 -22.31 -14.40
CA HIS A 81 23.58 -23.75 -14.39
C HIS A 81 23.40 -24.37 -15.78
N LEU A 82 22.36 -23.96 -16.50
CA LEU A 82 22.09 -24.43 -17.85
C LEU A 82 23.15 -23.98 -18.85
N ASN A 83 23.59 -22.71 -18.76
CA ASN A 83 24.68 -22.21 -19.59
C ASN A 83 25.99 -22.98 -19.39
N GLN A 84 26.23 -23.52 -18.20
CA GLN A 84 27.42 -24.33 -17.89
C GLN A 84 27.34 -25.76 -18.42
N GLN A 85 26.14 -26.33 -18.58
CA GLN A 85 25.97 -27.73 -18.99
C GLN A 85 26.00 -27.97 -20.50
N GLY A 86 26.01 -26.93 -21.34
CA GLY A 86 26.11 -27.07 -22.79
C GLY A 86 24.96 -27.90 -23.39
N LEU A 87 23.72 -27.53 -23.05
CA LEU A 87 22.54 -28.22 -23.58
C LEU A 87 22.52 -28.20 -25.12
N LYS A 88 22.09 -29.31 -25.73
CA LYS A 88 21.92 -29.45 -27.18
C LYS A 88 20.89 -28.45 -27.71
N ASP A 89 21.14 -27.92 -28.92
CA ASP A 89 20.53 -26.70 -29.48
C ASP A 89 19.00 -26.58 -29.30
N GLU A 90 18.22 -27.62 -29.62
CA GLU A 90 16.75 -27.53 -29.58
C GLU A 90 16.17 -27.47 -28.15
N HIS A 91 16.78 -28.19 -27.20
CA HIS A 91 16.39 -28.12 -25.78
C HIS A 91 16.89 -26.83 -25.13
N ALA A 92 18.07 -26.34 -25.53
CA ALA A 92 18.62 -25.08 -25.06
C ALA A 92 17.76 -23.89 -25.50
N GLU A 93 17.27 -23.88 -26.74
CA GLU A 93 16.40 -22.82 -27.25
C GLU A 93 15.05 -22.77 -26.52
N ARG A 94 14.39 -23.91 -26.32
CA ARG A 94 13.15 -23.98 -25.52
C ARG A 94 13.36 -23.48 -24.09
N LEU A 95 14.43 -23.89 -23.43
CA LEU A 95 14.74 -23.44 -22.07
C LEU A 95 15.09 -21.96 -22.02
N ASN A 96 15.82 -21.41 -22.99
CA ASN A 96 16.08 -19.97 -23.06
C ASN A 96 14.78 -19.17 -23.22
N ASN A 97 13.86 -19.62 -24.08
CA ASN A 97 12.57 -18.98 -24.25
C ASN A 97 11.73 -19.02 -22.96
N THR A 98 11.72 -20.16 -22.25
CA THR A 98 11.05 -20.28 -20.95
C THR A 98 11.69 -19.38 -19.89
N LEU A 99 13.01 -19.33 -19.80
CA LEU A 99 13.72 -18.47 -18.85
C LEU A 99 13.46 -17.00 -19.14
N PHE A 100 13.50 -16.59 -20.40
CA PHE A 100 13.19 -15.23 -20.81
C PHE A 100 11.76 -14.84 -20.41
N GLN A 101 10.80 -15.73 -20.64
CA GLN A 101 9.41 -15.53 -20.24
C GLN A 101 9.27 -15.42 -18.71
N MET A 102 9.93 -16.31 -17.94
CA MET A 102 9.92 -16.26 -16.48
C MET A 102 10.55 -14.98 -15.92
N VAL A 103 11.66 -14.50 -16.51
CA VAL A 103 12.28 -13.23 -16.14
C VAL A 103 11.32 -12.08 -16.41
N LYS A 104 10.67 -12.07 -17.58
CA LYS A 104 9.69 -11.05 -17.94
C LYS A 104 8.52 -11.03 -16.96
N GLU A 105 7.90 -12.17 -16.68
CA GLU A 105 6.80 -12.29 -15.72
C GLU A 105 7.20 -11.83 -14.32
N GLN A 106 8.42 -12.16 -13.88
CA GLN A 106 8.95 -11.71 -12.60
C GLN A 106 9.10 -10.17 -12.56
N GLN A 107 9.49 -9.57 -13.67
CA GLN A 107 9.70 -8.13 -13.78
C GLN A 107 8.38 -7.38 -13.83
N ASP A 108 7.39 -7.89 -14.58
CA ASP A 108 6.03 -7.38 -14.61
C ASP A 108 5.38 -7.43 -13.22
N LEU A 109 5.51 -8.56 -12.52
CA LEU A 109 5.00 -8.72 -11.15
C LEU A 109 5.66 -7.74 -10.17
N LYS A 110 6.97 -7.50 -10.31
CA LYS A 110 7.69 -6.52 -9.49
C LYS A 110 7.16 -5.10 -9.72
N GLU A 111 6.84 -4.73 -10.96
CA GLU A 111 6.24 -3.44 -11.26
C GLU A 111 4.84 -3.30 -10.65
N GLU A 112 4.01 -4.34 -10.72
CA GLU A 112 2.68 -4.34 -10.12
C GLU A 112 2.74 -4.18 -8.60
N VAL A 113 3.61 -4.96 -7.92
CA VAL A 113 3.84 -4.84 -6.47
C VAL A 113 4.25 -3.42 -6.10
N ASN A 114 5.15 -2.80 -6.86
CA ASN A 114 5.58 -1.43 -6.62
C ASN A 114 4.44 -0.41 -6.84
N LYS A 115 3.62 -0.57 -7.88
CA LYS A 115 2.47 0.29 -8.13
C LYS A 115 1.47 0.23 -6.98
N VAL A 116 1.13 -0.97 -6.51
CA VAL A 116 0.21 -1.16 -5.38
C VAL A 116 0.79 -0.56 -4.10
N TRP A 117 2.09 -0.78 -3.84
CA TRP A 117 2.78 -0.17 -2.70
C TRP A 117 2.71 1.37 -2.74
N GLN A 118 3.01 1.99 -3.89
CA GLN A 118 2.95 3.44 -4.05
C GLN A 118 1.52 3.99 -3.87
N GLN A 119 0.52 3.32 -4.43
CA GLN A 119 -0.88 3.69 -4.26
C GLN A 119 -1.29 3.65 -2.79
N LEU A 120 -0.99 2.54 -2.10
CA LEU A 120 -1.32 2.36 -0.68
C LEU A 120 -0.58 3.36 0.21
N SER A 121 0.72 3.57 -0.04
CA SER A 121 1.53 4.56 0.68
C SER A 121 0.99 5.97 0.48
N THR A 122 0.56 6.33 -0.73
CA THR A 122 -0.03 7.65 -1.02
C THR A 122 -1.37 7.82 -0.30
N LEU A 123 -2.21 6.79 -0.27
CA LEU A 123 -3.49 6.82 0.43
C LEU A 123 -3.31 6.95 1.95
N LEU A 124 -2.25 6.36 2.50
CA LEU A 124 -1.91 6.47 3.92
C LEU A 124 -1.24 7.80 4.27
N ALA A 125 -0.48 8.40 3.35
CA ALA A 125 0.17 9.69 3.56
C ALA A 125 -0.76 10.91 3.36
N LYS A 126 -1.87 10.75 2.63
CA LYS A 126 -2.89 11.78 2.41
C LYS A 126 -3.93 11.89 3.55
N LYS A 127 -3.82 11.06 4.59
CA LYS A 127 -4.62 11.12 5.82
C LYS A 127 -3.81 11.70 6.96
#